data_AF-A0A8T0QZE6-F1
#
_entry.id   AF-A0A8T0QZE6-F1
#
_cell.length_a   1.000
_cell.length_b   1.000
_cell.length_c   1.000
_cell.angle_alpha   90.00
_cell.angle_beta   90.00
_cell.angle_gamma   90.00
#
_symmetry.space_group_name_H-M   'P 1'
#
loop_
_entity.id
_entity.type
_entity.pdbx_description
1 polymer ?
#
loop_
_entity_poly.entity_id
_entity_poly.type
_entity_poly.pdbx_seq_one_letter_code
_entity_poly.pdbx_strand_id
1 'polypeptide(L)'
;MVILRPYSVAELVAERVQEELLEANGSDAARCSAVQTAVAQMEMQAYGLTNDGVSFTGYPVVGYQHRIQASGTCLDGTEDDVLQSVCIWDPRIRGPFFYDSSFSVPLSRVAAFVADVQRLRDINPQAFCVLGAVGVWMRYVRASTAYLGKPEDCIDIDLLYYRSYTSGTPRAHADVIDEMEQMGLLKYGGVPHWGKSRNFAFDGAIARFPRASEFLKVKDRYDPEGIFSSEWSDQVLGVKGSPSIVGKGCAIEGLCVCSDDWHCAPEKGYLCRPGKVYTEARVCAFVGDERSSFVDVL
;
A
#
# COMPACT_ATOMS: atom_id res chain seq x y z
N MET A 1 5.23 -5.70 -17.49
CA MET A 1 5.41 -5.26 -16.10
C MET A 1 6.57 -6.06 -15.53
N VAL A 2 7.77 -5.46 -15.38
CA VAL A 2 9.03 -6.17 -15.03
C VAL A 2 8.91 -6.95 -13.74
N ILE A 3 8.11 -6.43 -12.79
CA ILE A 3 7.84 -7.00 -11.46
C ILE A 3 7.38 -8.46 -11.54
N LEU A 4 6.78 -8.88 -12.66
CA LEU A 4 6.28 -10.25 -12.87
C LEU A 4 7.24 -11.16 -13.67
N ARG A 5 8.48 -10.73 -13.88
CA ARG A 5 9.58 -11.56 -14.39
C ARG A 5 10.49 -12.00 -13.24
N PRO A 6 11.18 -13.14 -13.36
CA PRO A 6 12.14 -13.56 -12.35
C PRO A 6 13.38 -12.66 -12.39
N TYR A 7 13.94 -12.41 -11.21
CA TYR A 7 15.17 -11.66 -10.96
C TYR A 7 16.19 -12.56 -10.30
N SER A 8 17.48 -12.23 -10.40
CA SER A 8 18.45 -12.96 -9.61
C SER A 8 18.30 -12.66 -8.12
N VAL A 9 18.59 -13.65 -7.28
CA VAL A 9 18.54 -13.48 -5.82
C VAL A 9 19.51 -12.37 -5.36
N ALA A 10 20.68 -12.29 -5.99
CA ALA A 10 21.68 -11.27 -5.67
C ALA A 10 21.16 -9.85 -5.97
N GLU A 11 20.48 -9.65 -7.10
CA GLU A 11 19.87 -8.36 -7.45
C GLU A 11 18.80 -7.95 -6.44
N LEU A 12 17.87 -8.84 -6.11
CA LEU A 12 16.79 -8.55 -5.15
C LEU A 12 17.32 -8.27 -3.75
N VAL A 13 18.34 -9.00 -3.30
CA VAL A 13 18.98 -8.74 -2.00
C VAL A 13 19.68 -7.39 -2.01
N ALA A 14 20.39 -7.04 -3.09
CA ALA A 14 21.05 -5.75 -3.22
C ALA A 14 20.04 -4.59 -3.25
N GLU A 15 18.94 -4.75 -3.99
CA GLU A 15 17.82 -3.79 -4.02
C GLU A 15 17.24 -3.57 -2.64
N ARG A 16 16.91 -4.64 -1.89
CA ARG A 16 16.43 -4.53 -0.51
C ARG A 16 17.43 -3.78 0.38
N VAL A 17 18.72 -4.13 0.34
CA VAL A 17 19.73 -3.46 1.19
C VAL A 17 19.79 -1.97 0.87
N GLN A 18 19.75 -1.61 -0.42
CA GLN A 18 19.78 -0.22 -0.84
C GLN A 18 18.51 0.53 -0.39
N GLU A 19 17.33 -0.07 -0.52
CA GLU A 19 16.08 0.50 -0.05
C GLU A 19 16.08 0.69 1.48
N GLU A 20 16.52 -0.31 2.25
CA GLU A 20 16.65 -0.21 3.71
C GLU A 20 17.60 0.92 4.15
N LEU A 21 18.72 1.12 3.43
CA LEU A 21 19.67 2.22 3.69
C LEU A 21 19.05 3.59 3.39
N LEU A 22 18.31 3.70 2.28
CA LEU A 22 17.59 4.91 1.91
C LEU A 22 16.47 5.21 2.91
N GLU A 23 15.76 4.21 3.39
CA GLU A 23 14.71 4.38 4.40
C GLU A 23 15.28 4.84 5.74
N ALA A 24 16.39 4.23 6.18
CA ALA A 24 17.03 4.59 7.44
C ALA A 24 17.64 6.01 7.43
N ASN A 25 18.41 6.35 6.40
CA ASN A 25 19.29 7.52 6.41
C ASN A 25 19.27 8.36 5.11
N GLY A 26 18.41 8.03 4.15
CA GLY A 26 18.31 8.73 2.88
C GLY A 26 17.68 10.13 3.03
N SER A 27 18.15 11.07 2.23
CA SER A 27 17.42 12.31 1.98
C SER A 27 16.30 12.09 0.96
N ASP A 28 15.32 12.98 0.91
CA ASP A 28 14.23 12.91 -0.08
C ASP A 28 14.78 12.96 -1.51
N ALA A 29 15.78 13.80 -1.76
CA ALA A 29 16.48 13.85 -3.05
C ALA A 29 17.15 12.52 -3.41
N ALA A 30 17.77 11.82 -2.45
CA ALA A 30 18.38 10.52 -2.69
C ALA A 30 17.34 9.43 -3.01
N ARG A 31 16.21 9.42 -2.28
CA ARG A 31 15.07 8.52 -2.58
C ARG A 31 14.52 8.77 -3.98
N CYS A 32 14.29 10.03 -4.34
CA CYS A 32 13.81 10.39 -5.66
C CYS A 32 14.79 10.00 -6.77
N SER A 33 16.09 10.23 -6.56
CA SER A 33 17.11 9.81 -7.53
C SER A 33 17.11 8.29 -7.72
N ALA A 34 17.01 7.52 -6.63
CA ALA A 34 16.96 6.06 -6.70
C ALA A 34 15.73 5.57 -7.47
N VAL A 35 14.55 6.16 -7.20
CA VAL A 35 13.31 5.86 -7.93
C VAL A 35 13.43 6.20 -9.41
N GLN A 36 13.98 7.36 -9.77
CA GLN A 36 14.18 7.75 -11.16
C GLN A 36 15.13 6.80 -11.89
N THR A 37 16.22 6.38 -11.24
CA THR A 37 17.14 5.36 -11.78
C THR A 37 16.43 4.03 -11.99
N ALA A 38 15.63 3.56 -11.02
CA ALA A 38 14.88 2.33 -11.14
C ALA A 38 13.85 2.38 -12.29
N VAL A 39 13.10 3.48 -12.42
CA VAL A 39 12.15 3.67 -13.54
C VAL A 39 12.89 3.67 -14.88
N ALA A 40 13.98 4.42 -15.01
CA ALA A 40 14.78 4.46 -16.24
C ALA A 40 15.32 3.07 -16.60
N GLN A 41 15.75 2.27 -15.62
CA GLN A 41 16.18 0.89 -15.84
C GLN A 41 15.03 0.00 -16.34
N MET A 42 13.84 0.10 -15.72
CA MET A 42 12.67 -0.63 -16.17
C MET A 42 12.26 -0.25 -17.60
N GLU A 43 12.33 1.05 -17.95
CA GLU A 43 12.04 1.55 -19.29
C GLU A 43 13.03 1.03 -20.33
N MET A 44 14.34 1.03 -20.02
CA MET A 44 15.37 0.46 -20.88
C MET A 44 15.15 -1.03 -21.15
N GLN A 45 14.55 -1.75 -20.19
CA GLN A 45 14.18 -3.16 -20.32
C GLN A 45 12.76 -3.36 -20.89
N ALA A 46 12.14 -2.31 -21.43
CA ALA A 46 10.79 -2.32 -22.01
C ALA A 46 9.71 -2.83 -21.04
N TYR A 47 9.89 -2.62 -19.74
CA TYR A 47 9.09 -3.22 -18.69
C TYR A 47 8.94 -4.77 -18.78
N GLY A 48 9.93 -5.45 -19.36
CA GLY A 48 9.86 -6.87 -19.65
C GLY A 48 8.82 -7.22 -20.71
N LEU A 49 8.58 -6.34 -21.68
CA LEU A 49 7.72 -6.61 -22.83
C LEU A 49 8.56 -7.04 -24.03
N THR A 50 7.99 -7.91 -24.86
CA THR A 50 8.58 -8.40 -26.11
C THR A 50 7.47 -8.60 -27.13
N ASN A 51 7.72 -8.31 -28.40
CA ASN A 51 6.75 -8.43 -29.48
C ASN A 51 6.65 -9.88 -30.02
N ASP A 52 7.74 -10.63 -29.95
CA ASP A 52 7.92 -11.99 -30.50
C ASP A 52 8.44 -13.00 -29.45
N GLY A 53 8.49 -12.59 -28.17
CA GLY A 53 9.11 -13.35 -27.09
C GLY A 53 10.60 -13.09 -26.91
N VAL A 54 11.24 -12.33 -27.81
CA VAL A 54 12.70 -12.11 -27.81
C VAL A 54 13.04 -10.61 -27.73
N SER A 55 12.43 -9.78 -28.57
CA SER A 55 12.78 -8.37 -28.71
C SER A 55 11.60 -7.44 -28.51
N PHE A 56 11.86 -6.23 -28.03
CA PHE A 56 10.88 -5.16 -27.96
C PHE A 56 11.09 -4.19 -29.12
N THR A 57 10.04 -3.91 -29.89
CA THR A 57 10.12 -3.06 -31.09
C THR A 57 9.63 -1.63 -30.87
N GLY A 58 9.06 -1.31 -29.70
CA GLY A 58 8.71 0.05 -29.31
C GLY A 58 7.29 0.23 -28.75
N TYR A 59 7.04 1.45 -28.26
CA TYR A 59 5.74 1.91 -27.76
C TYR A 59 4.92 2.59 -28.87
N PRO A 60 3.57 2.67 -28.76
CA PRO A 60 2.73 2.14 -27.68
C PRO A 60 2.55 0.63 -27.75
N VAL A 61 2.39 0.00 -26.59
CA VAL A 61 2.10 -1.43 -26.47
C VAL A 61 0.62 -1.64 -26.78
N VAL A 62 0.32 -2.15 -27.97
CA VAL A 62 -1.04 -2.41 -28.45
C VAL A 62 -1.22 -3.90 -28.69
N GLY A 63 -2.28 -4.49 -28.16
CA GLY A 63 -2.55 -5.91 -28.26
C GLY A 63 -3.69 -6.37 -27.36
N TYR A 64 -3.96 -7.67 -27.37
CA TYR A 64 -4.95 -8.26 -26.48
C TYR A 64 -4.37 -8.45 -25.08
N GLN A 65 -5.18 -8.19 -24.04
CA GLN A 65 -4.75 -8.27 -22.63
C GLN A 65 -4.08 -9.62 -22.29
N HIS A 66 -4.63 -10.73 -22.79
CA HIS A 66 -4.08 -12.08 -22.57
C HIS A 66 -2.70 -12.30 -23.21
N ARG A 67 -2.24 -11.40 -24.10
CA ARG A 67 -0.90 -11.42 -24.70
C ARG A 67 0.02 -10.31 -24.18
N ILE A 68 -0.54 -9.25 -23.59
CA ILE A 68 0.21 -8.14 -22.97
C ILE A 68 0.60 -8.48 -21.53
N GLN A 69 -0.22 -9.28 -20.84
CA GLN A 69 0.00 -9.62 -19.44
C GLN A 69 1.11 -10.66 -19.30
N ALA A 70 2.33 -10.16 -19.08
CA ALA A 70 3.54 -10.93 -18.86
C ALA A 70 3.74 -11.26 -17.37
N SER A 71 2.83 -11.97 -16.73
CA SER A 71 3.26 -12.77 -15.57
C SER A 71 3.98 -13.99 -16.12
N GLY A 72 5.32 -13.91 -16.18
CA GLY A 72 6.13 -15.07 -16.46
C GLY A 72 6.01 -16.08 -15.33
N THR A 73 6.38 -17.33 -15.61
CA THR A 73 6.54 -18.32 -14.54
C THR A 73 7.76 -17.95 -13.70
N CYS A 74 7.51 -17.33 -12.55
CA CYS A 74 8.45 -17.46 -11.46
C CYS A 74 8.26 -18.87 -10.92
N LEU A 75 9.30 -19.71 -10.98
CA LEU A 75 9.37 -21.08 -10.44
C LEU A 75 9.06 -22.26 -11.38
N ASP A 76 9.68 -22.34 -12.56
CA ASP A 76 9.69 -23.58 -13.37
C ASP A 76 11.02 -24.36 -13.32
N GLY A 77 12.01 -23.94 -12.51
CA GLY A 77 13.31 -24.61 -12.37
C GLY A 77 13.27 -25.82 -11.42
N THR A 78 14.10 -26.84 -11.69
CA THR A 78 14.32 -27.99 -10.77
C THR A 78 14.96 -27.50 -9.47
N GLU A 79 14.81 -28.21 -8.34
CA GLU A 79 15.27 -27.79 -7.00
C GLU A 79 16.73 -27.27 -6.92
N ASP A 80 17.59 -27.68 -7.85
CA ASP A 80 18.99 -27.19 -7.97
C ASP A 80 19.15 -25.86 -8.75
N ASP A 81 18.18 -25.48 -9.60
CA ASP A 81 18.08 -24.21 -10.35
C ASP A 81 17.32 -23.11 -9.57
N VAL A 82 16.63 -23.51 -8.50
CA VAL A 82 15.61 -22.74 -7.75
C VAL A 82 16.14 -21.51 -7.01
N LEU A 83 17.46 -21.28 -6.98
CA LEU A 83 18.06 -20.10 -6.33
C LEU A 83 18.75 -19.11 -7.28
N GLN A 84 18.75 -19.35 -8.60
CA GLN A 84 19.34 -18.38 -9.53
C GLN A 84 18.38 -17.29 -9.94
N SER A 85 17.09 -17.61 -10.11
CA SER A 85 16.06 -16.63 -10.48
C SER A 85 14.76 -16.87 -9.71
N VAL A 86 14.22 -15.82 -9.08
CA VAL A 86 13.03 -15.87 -8.23
C VAL A 86 12.13 -14.67 -8.49
N CYS A 87 10.87 -14.77 -8.08
CA CYS A 87 9.98 -13.61 -8.07
C CYS A 87 10.38 -12.63 -6.98
N ILE A 88 10.08 -11.34 -7.18
CA ILE A 88 10.35 -10.29 -6.16
C ILE A 88 9.63 -10.57 -4.82
N TRP A 89 8.51 -11.29 -4.86
CA TRP A 89 7.72 -11.69 -3.69
C TRP A 89 8.01 -13.12 -3.19
N ASP A 90 9.08 -13.77 -3.66
CA ASP A 90 9.42 -15.12 -3.21
C ASP A 90 9.78 -15.14 -1.72
N PRO A 91 9.02 -15.85 -0.86
CA PRO A 91 9.18 -15.78 0.58
C PRO A 91 10.45 -16.48 1.10
N ARG A 92 11.16 -17.22 0.24
CA ARG A 92 12.37 -17.97 0.62
C ARG A 92 13.61 -17.09 0.65
N ILE A 93 13.54 -15.90 0.04
CA ILE A 93 14.61 -14.91 0.07
C ILE A 93 14.16 -13.67 0.84
N ARG A 94 15.14 -12.95 1.37
CA ARG A 94 14.91 -11.62 1.96
C ARG A 94 15.10 -10.57 0.87
N GLY A 95 14.15 -10.50 -0.06
CA GLY A 95 14.09 -9.51 -1.15
C GLY A 95 13.38 -8.21 -0.74
N PRO A 96 13.11 -7.30 -1.68
CA PRO A 96 12.32 -6.09 -1.42
C PRO A 96 11.00 -6.45 -0.76
N PHE A 97 10.57 -5.64 0.21
CA PHE A 97 9.36 -5.92 0.98
C PHE A 97 8.53 -4.66 1.05
N PHE A 98 7.26 -4.79 0.70
CA PHE A 98 6.38 -3.65 0.48
C PHE A 98 4.98 -3.96 0.97
N TYR A 99 4.26 -2.89 1.27
CA TYR A 99 2.83 -2.91 1.32
C TYR A 99 2.27 -2.57 -0.05
N ASP A 100 1.17 -3.24 -0.38
CA ASP A 100 0.25 -2.87 -1.47
C ASP A 100 -1.08 -2.53 -0.80
N SER A 101 -1.22 -1.29 -0.32
CA SER A 101 -2.46 -0.85 0.31
C SER A 101 -3.43 -0.39 -0.76
N SER A 102 -4.69 -0.79 -0.68
CA SER A 102 -5.66 -0.49 -1.73
C SER A 102 -7.01 -0.08 -1.17
N PHE A 103 -7.65 0.88 -1.82
CA PHE A 103 -9.00 1.35 -1.54
C PHE A 103 -9.62 1.85 -2.83
N SER A 104 -10.94 2.06 -2.83
CA SER A 104 -11.62 2.57 -4.02
C SER A 104 -12.37 3.84 -3.77
N VAL A 105 -12.22 4.82 -4.65
CA VAL A 105 -12.96 6.09 -4.59
C VAL A 105 -14.04 6.11 -5.68
N PRO A 106 -15.28 6.45 -5.33
CA PRO A 106 -16.37 6.59 -6.30
C PRO A 106 -16.05 7.53 -7.45
N LEU A 107 -16.47 7.18 -8.67
CA LEU A 107 -16.19 7.99 -9.87
C LEU A 107 -16.70 9.43 -9.75
N SER A 108 -17.83 9.63 -9.06
CA SER A 108 -18.41 10.95 -8.79
C SER A 108 -17.51 11.85 -7.94
N ARG A 109 -16.55 11.27 -7.21
CA ARG A 109 -15.70 11.96 -6.22
C ARG A 109 -14.21 11.92 -6.55
N VAL A 110 -13.80 11.09 -7.51
CA VAL A 110 -12.38 10.82 -7.78
C VAL A 110 -11.60 12.05 -8.23
N ALA A 111 -12.19 12.95 -9.01
CA ALA A 111 -11.52 14.17 -9.45
C ALA A 111 -11.13 15.08 -8.27
N ALA A 112 -12.00 15.20 -7.28
CA ALA A 112 -11.73 15.96 -6.06
C ALA A 112 -10.67 15.27 -5.19
N PHE A 113 -10.74 13.94 -5.07
CA PHE A 113 -9.69 13.16 -4.41
C PHE A 113 -8.31 13.38 -5.05
N VAL A 114 -8.21 13.27 -6.38
CA VAL A 114 -6.95 13.49 -7.10
C VAL A 114 -6.43 14.92 -6.89
N ALA A 115 -7.32 15.92 -6.92
CA ALA A 115 -6.93 17.30 -6.63
C ALA A 115 -6.34 17.45 -5.22
N ASP A 116 -6.87 16.77 -4.22
CA ASP A 116 -6.34 16.82 -2.86
C ASP A 116 -5.00 16.08 -2.70
N VAL A 117 -4.84 14.94 -3.37
CA VAL A 117 -3.55 14.24 -3.42
C VAL A 117 -2.50 15.11 -4.12
N GLN A 118 -2.88 15.84 -5.17
CA GLN A 118 -2.00 16.82 -5.82
C GLN A 118 -1.64 17.96 -4.86
N ARG A 119 -2.60 18.49 -4.09
CA ARG A 119 -2.30 19.49 -3.05
C ARG A 119 -1.34 18.94 -1.99
N LEU A 120 -1.49 17.69 -1.58
CA LEU A 120 -0.61 17.03 -0.62
C LEU A 120 0.81 16.89 -1.20
N ARG A 121 0.93 16.49 -2.46
CA ARG A 121 2.20 16.45 -3.20
C ARG A 121 2.86 17.81 -3.30
N ASP A 122 2.10 18.85 -3.59
CA ASP A 122 2.65 20.19 -3.85
C ASP A 122 3.30 20.82 -2.60
N ILE A 123 3.01 20.30 -1.39
CA ILE A 123 3.68 20.70 -0.14
C ILE A 123 5.14 20.22 -0.11
N ASN A 124 5.37 18.95 -0.43
CA ASN A 124 6.71 18.38 -0.58
C ASN A 124 6.69 17.31 -1.68
N PRO A 125 7.00 17.67 -2.94
CA PRO A 125 6.95 16.72 -4.05
C PRO A 125 7.92 15.54 -3.89
N GLN A 126 9.05 15.75 -3.19
CA GLN A 126 10.04 14.70 -3.01
C GLN A 126 9.61 13.64 -1.98
N ALA A 127 8.70 13.99 -1.05
CA ALA A 127 8.11 13.03 -0.13
C ALA A 127 7.32 11.91 -0.84
N PHE A 128 6.81 12.16 -2.05
CA PHE A 128 6.07 11.17 -2.83
C PHE A 128 6.95 10.08 -3.45
N CYS A 129 8.27 10.24 -3.44
CA CYS A 129 9.19 9.21 -3.92
C CYS A 129 9.19 7.95 -3.04
N VAL A 130 8.54 7.98 -1.87
CA VAL A 130 8.31 6.77 -1.03
C VAL A 130 7.30 5.78 -1.64
N LEU A 131 6.56 6.19 -2.68
CA LEU A 131 5.70 5.31 -3.49
C LEU A 131 6.52 4.45 -4.49
N GLY A 132 7.85 4.57 -4.47
CA GLY A 132 8.76 3.77 -5.29
C GLY A 132 8.59 3.97 -6.80
N ALA A 133 9.18 3.06 -7.58
CA ALA A 133 9.10 3.07 -9.05
C ALA A 133 7.71 2.70 -9.60
N VAL A 134 6.86 2.11 -8.76
CA VAL A 134 5.53 1.61 -9.13
C VAL A 134 4.47 2.69 -8.98
N GLY A 135 4.59 3.54 -7.95
CA GLY A 135 3.73 4.70 -7.77
C GLY A 135 2.31 4.36 -7.33
N VAL A 136 1.36 5.15 -7.82
CA VAL A 136 -0.08 5.00 -7.58
C VAL A 136 -0.73 4.31 -8.77
N TRP A 137 -1.41 3.19 -8.54
CA TRP A 137 -2.08 2.43 -9.58
C TRP A 137 -3.56 2.67 -9.54
N MET A 138 -4.16 3.01 -10.69
CA MET A 138 -5.57 3.37 -10.77
C MET A 138 -6.27 2.51 -11.82
N ARG A 139 -7.39 1.90 -11.45
CA ARG A 139 -8.16 1.02 -12.33
C ARG A 139 -9.65 1.33 -12.21
N TYR A 140 -10.32 1.47 -13.35
CA TYR A 140 -11.78 1.63 -13.37
C TYR A 140 -12.46 0.31 -13.04
N VAL A 141 -13.40 0.33 -12.10
CA VAL A 141 -14.17 -0.83 -11.66
C VAL A 141 -15.65 -0.49 -11.67
N ARG A 142 -16.44 -1.35 -12.29
CA ARG A 142 -17.91 -1.26 -12.33
C ARG A 142 -18.50 -1.67 -10.99
N ALA A 143 -19.64 -1.07 -10.65
CA ALA A 143 -20.49 -1.53 -9.56
C ALA A 143 -20.81 -3.02 -9.72
N SER A 144 -20.87 -3.73 -8.60
CA SER A 144 -21.11 -5.16 -8.55
C SER A 144 -22.38 -5.47 -7.77
N THR A 145 -23.11 -6.49 -8.24
CA THR A 145 -24.26 -7.03 -7.51
C THR A 145 -23.84 -8.00 -6.40
N ALA A 146 -22.57 -8.38 -6.30
CA ALA A 146 -22.07 -9.19 -5.19
C ALA A 146 -22.27 -8.46 -3.85
N TYR A 147 -22.58 -9.20 -2.78
CA TYR A 147 -23.01 -8.58 -1.52
C TYR A 147 -21.94 -7.70 -0.85
N LEU A 148 -20.67 -8.11 -0.95
CA LEU A 148 -19.50 -7.35 -0.51
C LEU A 148 -18.72 -6.75 -1.70
N GLY A 149 -19.38 -6.61 -2.84
CA GLY A 149 -18.82 -6.01 -4.05
C GLY A 149 -18.81 -4.48 -4.00
N LYS A 150 -18.24 -3.85 -5.03
CA LYS A 150 -18.21 -2.39 -5.15
C LYS A 150 -19.63 -1.83 -5.28
N PRO A 151 -20.08 -0.92 -4.41
CA PRO A 151 -21.48 -0.46 -4.40
C PRO A 151 -21.84 0.48 -5.56
N GLU A 152 -20.86 1.18 -6.11
CA GLU A 152 -20.99 2.11 -7.23
C GLU A 152 -19.76 2.01 -8.14
N ASP A 153 -19.84 2.58 -9.35
CA ASP A 153 -18.68 2.65 -10.25
C ASP A 153 -17.58 3.49 -9.59
N CYS A 154 -16.36 2.96 -9.56
CA CYS A 154 -15.25 3.54 -8.81
C CYS A 154 -13.92 3.41 -9.55
N ILE A 155 -12.90 4.11 -9.03
CA ILE A 155 -11.50 3.80 -9.30
C ILE A 155 -10.95 3.03 -8.10
N ASP A 156 -10.45 1.82 -8.33
CA ASP A 156 -9.57 1.13 -7.40
C ASP A 156 -8.19 1.77 -7.47
N ILE A 157 -7.66 2.12 -6.31
CA ILE A 157 -6.39 2.83 -6.12
C ILE A 157 -5.50 1.94 -5.26
N ASP A 158 -4.37 1.52 -5.82
CA ASP A 158 -3.34 0.77 -5.10
C ASP A 158 -2.12 1.69 -4.88
N LEU A 159 -1.58 1.67 -3.67
CA LEU A 159 -0.36 2.36 -3.27
C LEU A 159 0.67 1.29 -2.91
N LEU A 160 1.74 1.22 -3.70
CA LEU A 160 2.88 0.36 -3.40
C LEU A 160 3.97 1.15 -2.71
N TYR A 161 4.45 0.70 -1.56
CA TYR A 161 5.48 1.40 -0.80
C TYR A 161 6.23 0.47 0.14
N TYR A 162 7.45 0.86 0.53
CA TYR A 162 8.34 0.09 1.39
C TYR A 162 7.68 -0.44 2.67
N ARG A 163 8.09 -1.63 3.09
CA ARG A 163 7.80 -2.24 4.41
C ARG A 163 9.08 -2.83 4.99
N SER A 164 9.39 -2.48 6.23
CA SER A 164 10.49 -3.13 6.95
C SER A 164 10.14 -4.56 7.33
N TYR A 165 11.13 -5.46 7.28
CA TYR A 165 11.05 -6.79 7.91
C TYR A 165 10.99 -6.70 9.45
N THR A 166 11.41 -5.58 10.03
CA THR A 166 11.41 -5.38 11.48
C THR A 166 10.15 -4.63 11.88
N SER A 167 9.24 -5.33 12.59
CA SER A 167 8.02 -4.70 13.09
C SER A 167 8.31 -3.50 13.99
N GLY A 168 7.48 -2.47 13.90
CA GLY A 168 7.60 -1.20 14.63
C GLY A 168 8.67 -0.27 14.06
N THR A 169 9.18 -0.54 12.85
CA THR A 169 10.14 0.34 12.19
C THR A 169 9.39 1.42 11.40
N PRO A 170 9.53 2.71 11.78
CA PRO A 170 8.97 3.80 11.01
C PRO A 170 9.55 3.83 9.60
N ARG A 171 8.78 4.40 8.69
CA ARG A 171 9.16 4.56 7.28
C ARG A 171 9.17 6.03 6.94
N ALA A 172 10.03 6.42 6.01
CA ALA A 172 10.07 7.80 5.57
C ALA A 172 8.71 8.20 4.97
N HIS A 173 8.24 9.40 5.32
CA HIS A 173 6.97 9.98 4.85
C HIS A 173 5.75 9.04 4.93
N ALA A 174 5.69 8.16 5.93
CA ALA A 174 4.52 7.31 6.17
C ALA A 174 3.24 8.14 6.35
N ASP A 175 3.37 9.38 6.85
CA ASP A 175 2.29 10.35 6.99
C ASP A 175 1.60 10.69 5.66
N VAL A 176 2.34 10.76 4.55
CA VAL A 176 1.76 11.01 3.23
C VAL A 176 0.85 9.85 2.82
N ILE A 177 1.30 8.62 3.00
CA ILE A 177 0.55 7.41 2.63
C ILE A 177 -0.68 7.23 3.53
N ASP A 178 -0.48 7.36 4.85
CA ASP A 178 -1.55 7.24 5.83
C ASP A 178 -2.64 8.30 5.62
N GLU A 179 -2.26 9.52 5.24
CA GLU A 179 -3.20 10.59 4.90
C GLU A 179 -3.96 10.29 3.60
N MET A 180 -3.28 9.78 2.57
CA MET A 180 -3.93 9.39 1.31
C MET A 180 -4.98 8.29 1.51
N GLU A 181 -4.66 7.25 2.28
CA GLU A 181 -5.62 6.18 2.61
C GLU A 181 -6.81 6.70 3.42
N GLN A 182 -6.56 7.47 4.48
CA GLN A 182 -7.64 8.05 5.29
C GLN A 182 -8.49 9.05 4.50
N MET A 183 -7.89 9.83 3.61
CA MET A 183 -8.61 10.76 2.74
C MET A 183 -9.51 10.00 1.75
N GLY A 184 -9.00 8.97 1.09
CA GLY A 184 -9.78 8.15 0.17
C GLY A 184 -10.94 7.43 0.86
N LEU A 185 -10.66 6.81 2.01
CA LEU A 185 -11.64 6.08 2.80
C LEU A 185 -12.61 7.04 3.49
N LEU A 186 -12.16 7.93 4.36
CA LEU A 186 -13.02 8.71 5.24
C LEU A 186 -13.67 9.90 4.53
N LYS A 187 -12.86 10.77 3.90
CA LYS A 187 -13.37 11.99 3.26
C LYS A 187 -14.17 11.70 2.00
N TYR A 188 -13.69 10.79 1.15
CA TYR A 188 -14.30 10.52 -0.15
C TYR A 188 -15.21 9.28 -0.18
N GLY A 189 -15.51 8.71 0.99
CA GLY A 189 -16.48 7.62 1.12
C GLY A 189 -16.03 6.33 0.43
N GLY A 190 -14.72 6.13 0.26
CA GLY A 190 -14.20 4.95 -0.40
C GLY A 190 -14.42 3.66 0.39
N VAL A 191 -14.17 2.51 -0.23
CA VAL A 191 -14.23 1.21 0.47
C VAL A 191 -12.86 0.52 0.41
N PRO A 192 -12.47 -0.20 1.48
CA PRO A 192 -11.22 -0.94 1.50
C PRO A 192 -11.25 -2.07 0.46
N HIS A 193 -10.07 -2.45 -0.01
CA HIS A 193 -9.85 -3.70 -0.72
C HIS A 193 -9.63 -4.84 0.29
N TRP A 194 -10.52 -5.83 0.31
CA TRP A 194 -10.54 -6.93 1.29
C TRP A 194 -9.21 -7.68 1.46
N GLY A 195 -8.44 -7.86 0.38
CA GLY A 195 -7.16 -8.59 0.40
C GLY A 195 -5.90 -7.73 0.47
N LYS A 196 -6.01 -6.40 0.62
CA LYS A 196 -4.87 -5.47 0.49
C LYS A 196 -4.86 -4.35 1.51
N SER A 197 -6.02 -3.86 1.94
CA SER A 197 -6.08 -2.80 2.95
C SER A 197 -5.54 -3.24 4.30
N ARG A 198 -4.99 -2.29 5.04
CA ARG A 198 -4.51 -2.49 6.42
C ARG A 198 -5.70 -2.49 7.39
N ASN A 199 -5.50 -3.04 8.59
CA ASN A 199 -6.57 -3.27 9.57
C ASN A 199 -7.44 -2.04 9.87
N PHE A 200 -6.83 -0.86 10.04
CA PHE A 200 -7.58 0.36 10.36
C PHE A 200 -8.64 0.71 9.29
N ALA A 201 -8.42 0.33 8.04
CA ALA A 201 -9.31 0.64 6.93
C ALA A 201 -10.64 -0.11 6.99
N PHE A 202 -10.70 -1.21 7.77
CA PHE A 202 -11.91 -2.00 7.95
C PHE A 202 -12.81 -1.49 9.07
N ASP A 203 -12.34 -0.54 9.89
CA ASP A 203 -13.14 -0.01 11.00
C ASP A 203 -14.40 0.71 10.48
N GLY A 204 -15.57 0.15 10.81
CA GLY A 204 -16.85 0.61 10.29
C GLY A 204 -17.06 0.43 8.78
N ALA A 205 -16.14 -0.23 8.06
CA ALA A 205 -16.20 -0.32 6.60
C ALA A 205 -17.41 -1.12 6.10
N ILE A 206 -17.85 -2.12 6.86
CA ILE A 206 -18.97 -2.99 6.47
C ILE A 206 -20.27 -2.20 6.24
N ALA A 207 -20.47 -1.08 6.94
CA ALA A 207 -21.64 -0.22 6.79
C ALA A 207 -21.72 0.45 5.41
N ARG A 208 -20.61 0.46 4.65
CA ARG A 208 -20.53 1.02 3.29
C ARG A 208 -20.96 0.03 2.22
N PHE A 209 -21.23 -1.22 2.58
CA PHE A 209 -21.72 -2.25 1.67
C PHE A 209 -23.23 -2.43 1.87
N PRO A 210 -24.08 -1.92 0.96
CA PRO A 210 -25.54 -1.88 1.16
C PRO A 210 -26.18 -3.25 1.38
N ARG A 211 -25.51 -4.32 0.91
CA ARG A 211 -25.97 -5.70 0.96
C ARG A 211 -25.24 -6.55 2.00
N ALA A 212 -24.50 -5.92 2.92
CA ALA A 212 -23.78 -6.63 3.98
C ALA A 212 -24.71 -7.47 4.87
N SER A 213 -25.93 -6.99 5.14
CA SER A 213 -26.90 -7.73 5.96
C SER A 213 -27.32 -9.05 5.31
N GLU A 214 -27.46 -9.06 3.98
CA GLU A 214 -27.78 -10.23 3.17
C GLU A 214 -26.61 -11.19 3.10
N PHE A 215 -25.38 -10.67 3.06
CA PHE A 215 -24.19 -11.49 3.22
C PHE A 215 -24.19 -12.22 4.56
N LEU A 216 -24.43 -11.52 5.67
CA LEU A 216 -24.47 -12.13 7.00
C LEU A 216 -25.57 -13.20 7.09
N LYS A 217 -26.77 -12.95 6.55
CA LYS A 217 -27.84 -13.96 6.48
C LYS A 217 -27.44 -15.22 5.71
N VAL A 218 -26.72 -15.06 4.59
CA VAL A 218 -26.22 -16.20 3.82
C VAL A 218 -25.10 -16.92 4.58
N LYS A 219 -24.17 -16.18 5.18
CA LYS A 219 -23.12 -16.73 6.03
C LYS A 219 -23.71 -17.58 7.14
N ASP A 220 -24.65 -17.05 7.92
CA ASP A 220 -25.27 -17.76 9.05
C ASP A 220 -26.08 -19.00 8.62
N ARG A 221 -26.64 -18.98 7.41
CA ARG A 221 -27.36 -20.13 6.84
C ARG A 221 -26.42 -21.27 6.45
N TYR A 222 -25.28 -20.95 5.85
CA TYR A 222 -24.34 -21.95 5.32
C TYR A 222 -23.24 -22.34 6.32
N ASP A 223 -23.00 -21.52 7.33
CA ASP A 223 -22.02 -21.74 8.39
C ASP A 223 -22.62 -21.42 9.78
N PRO A 224 -23.67 -22.15 10.21
CA PRO A 224 -24.37 -21.86 11.46
C PRO A 224 -23.51 -22.08 12.72
N GLU A 225 -22.48 -22.92 12.61
CA GLU A 225 -21.53 -23.20 13.68
C GLU A 225 -20.30 -22.28 13.64
N GLY A 226 -20.18 -21.43 12.61
CA GLY A 226 -19.06 -20.49 12.48
C GLY A 226 -17.71 -21.15 12.19
N ILE A 227 -17.69 -22.33 11.54
CA ILE A 227 -16.48 -23.09 11.20
C ILE A 227 -15.52 -22.26 10.34
N PHE A 228 -16.05 -21.40 9.46
CA PHE A 228 -15.26 -20.52 8.60
C PHE A 228 -15.08 -19.10 9.18
N SER A 229 -15.48 -18.91 10.44
CA SER A 229 -15.38 -17.62 11.12
C SER A 229 -14.15 -17.60 12.03
N SER A 230 -13.58 -16.42 12.18
CA SER A 230 -12.46 -16.10 13.06
C SER A 230 -12.76 -14.78 13.77
N GLU A 231 -12.03 -14.51 14.85
CA GLU A 231 -12.10 -13.21 15.53
C GLU A 231 -11.93 -12.05 14.53
N TRP A 232 -10.96 -12.16 13.62
CA TRP A 232 -10.70 -11.12 12.62
C TRP A 232 -11.84 -10.97 11.61
N SER A 233 -12.40 -12.06 11.08
CA SER A 233 -13.52 -11.95 10.14
C SER A 233 -14.77 -11.37 10.79
N ASP A 234 -15.04 -11.71 12.05
CA ASP A 234 -16.18 -11.18 12.79
C ASP A 234 -16.02 -9.67 13.07
N GLN A 235 -14.79 -9.22 13.36
CA GLN A 235 -14.46 -7.81 13.51
C GLN A 235 -14.66 -7.03 12.20
N VAL A 236 -14.09 -7.53 11.09
CA VAL A 236 -14.15 -6.87 9.78
C VAL A 236 -15.57 -6.85 9.21
N LEU A 237 -16.38 -7.87 9.49
CA LEU A 237 -17.79 -7.96 9.10
C LEU A 237 -18.74 -7.24 10.07
N GLY A 238 -18.21 -6.59 11.13
CA GLY A 238 -19.02 -5.87 12.12
C GLY A 238 -19.97 -6.75 12.92
N VAL A 239 -19.67 -8.05 13.04
CA VAL A 239 -20.41 -8.99 13.88
C VAL A 239 -20.05 -8.77 15.35
N LYS A 240 -18.75 -8.67 15.65
CA LYS A 240 -18.26 -8.48 17.02
C LYS A 240 -16.85 -7.90 17.04
N GLY A 241 -16.61 -6.94 17.94
CA GLY A 241 -15.30 -6.32 18.14
C GLY A 241 -15.00 -5.20 17.14
N SER A 242 -13.74 -4.78 17.06
CA SER A 242 -13.23 -3.82 16.07
C SER A 242 -12.01 -4.42 15.38
N PRO A 243 -11.84 -4.20 14.07
CA PRO A 243 -10.65 -4.67 13.35
C PRO A 243 -9.40 -3.83 13.68
N SER A 244 -9.57 -2.68 14.33
CA SER A 244 -8.47 -1.83 14.80
C SER A 244 -7.81 -2.45 16.03
N ILE A 245 -6.51 -2.72 15.93
CA ILE A 245 -5.71 -3.29 17.02
C ILE A 245 -4.89 -2.15 17.64
N VAL A 246 -5.31 -1.70 18.82
CA VAL A 246 -4.66 -0.59 19.54
C VAL A 246 -3.52 -1.12 20.42
N GLY A 247 -2.33 -0.57 20.25
CA GLY A 247 -1.10 -1.02 20.91
C GLY A 247 0.08 -0.11 20.57
N LYS A 248 1.23 -0.35 21.22
CA LYS A 248 2.41 0.51 21.03
C LYS A 248 2.88 0.36 19.59
N GLY A 249 3.03 1.48 18.88
CA GLY A 249 3.41 1.45 17.47
C GLY A 249 2.32 0.93 16.52
N CYS A 250 1.06 0.78 16.95
CA CYS A 250 0.02 0.22 16.08
C CYS A 250 -0.18 1.01 14.78
N ALA A 251 -0.03 2.33 14.80
CA ALA A 251 -0.23 3.16 13.61
C ALA A 251 0.94 3.03 12.62
N ILE A 252 2.16 2.76 13.10
CA ILE A 252 3.33 2.47 12.24
C ILE A 252 3.07 1.23 11.36
N GLU A 253 2.35 0.24 11.91
CA GLU A 253 1.97 -1.01 11.24
C GLU A 253 0.64 -0.92 10.47
N GLY A 254 -0.07 0.22 10.53
CA GLY A 254 -1.43 0.34 9.98
C GLY A 254 -2.47 -0.53 10.69
N LEU A 255 -2.23 -0.87 11.96
CA LEU A 255 -3.16 -1.63 12.78
C LEU A 255 -4.25 -0.75 13.40
N CYS A 256 -3.98 0.54 13.56
CA CYS A 256 -4.89 1.54 14.12
C CYS A 256 -4.64 2.89 13.43
N VAL A 257 -5.60 3.81 13.54
CA VAL A 257 -5.34 5.25 13.33
C VAL A 257 -4.80 5.82 14.65
N CYS A 258 -3.78 6.67 14.60
CA CYS A 258 -3.18 7.20 15.82
C CYS A 258 -4.15 8.18 16.53
N SER A 259 -4.28 8.06 17.85
CA SER A 259 -4.91 9.07 18.73
C SER A 259 -3.86 9.70 19.64
N ASP A 260 -2.90 8.89 20.07
CA ASP A 260 -1.84 9.26 20.98
C ASP A 260 -0.46 9.01 20.37
N ASP A 261 0.54 9.74 20.85
CA ASP A 261 1.90 9.66 20.31
C ASP A 261 2.50 8.24 20.44
N TRP A 262 2.12 7.47 21.47
CA TRP A 262 2.62 6.09 21.66
C TRP A 262 2.07 5.06 20.65
N HIS A 263 1.01 5.39 19.90
CA HIS A 263 0.59 4.60 18.73
C HIS A 263 1.59 4.73 17.58
N CYS A 264 2.40 5.79 17.58
CA CYS A 264 3.50 6.01 16.65
C CYS A 264 4.81 5.47 17.25
N ALA A 265 5.93 6.17 17.06
CA ALA A 265 7.23 5.82 17.61
C ALA A 265 7.90 7.09 18.17
N PRO A 266 7.39 7.63 19.30
CA PRO A 266 7.85 8.91 19.84
C PRO A 266 9.34 8.87 20.21
N GLU A 267 9.85 7.73 20.63
CA GLU A 267 11.27 7.50 20.90
C GLU A 267 12.16 7.58 19.64
N LYS A 268 11.56 7.55 18.44
CA LYS A 268 12.22 7.73 17.14
C LYS A 268 11.82 9.06 16.49
N GLY A 269 11.16 9.97 17.21
CA GLY A 269 10.74 11.28 16.71
C GLY A 269 9.44 11.29 15.89
N TYR A 270 8.65 10.20 15.92
CA TYR A 270 7.36 10.11 15.22
C TYR A 270 6.20 10.32 16.19
N LEU A 271 5.42 11.37 15.98
CA LEU A 271 4.30 11.74 16.83
C LEU A 271 2.99 11.73 16.05
N CYS A 272 1.88 11.58 16.77
CA CYS A 272 0.56 11.57 16.16
C CYS A 272 0.13 13.01 15.84
N ARG A 273 -0.04 13.32 14.56
CA ARG A 273 -0.35 14.66 14.07
C ARG A 273 -1.54 14.65 13.12
N PRO A 274 -2.25 15.78 12.97
CA PRO A 274 -3.21 15.95 11.89
C PRO A 274 -2.55 15.78 10.52
N GLY A 275 -3.30 15.30 9.53
CA GLY A 275 -2.90 15.35 8.12
C GLY A 275 -2.67 16.79 7.65
N LYS A 276 -1.88 16.96 6.59
CA LYS A 276 -1.47 18.25 6.03
C LYS A 276 -2.56 18.91 5.18
N VAL A 277 -3.32 18.13 4.41
CA VAL A 277 -4.43 18.57 3.55
C VAL A 277 -5.78 18.11 4.08
N TYR A 278 -5.90 16.85 4.48
CA TYR A 278 -7.05 16.31 5.18
C TYR A 278 -6.76 16.29 6.69
N THR A 279 -7.04 17.42 7.35
CA THR A 279 -6.68 17.66 8.75
C THR A 279 -7.43 16.80 9.77
N GLU A 280 -8.52 16.13 9.37
CA GLU A 280 -9.18 15.13 10.21
C GLU A 280 -8.44 13.79 10.23
N ALA A 281 -7.59 13.51 9.23
CA ALA A 281 -6.72 12.35 9.28
C ALA A 281 -5.73 12.48 10.44
N ARG A 282 -5.34 11.34 11.01
CA ARG A 282 -4.31 11.27 12.04
C ARG A 282 -3.19 10.38 11.57
N VAL A 283 -1.98 10.94 11.53
CA VAL A 283 -0.83 10.34 10.88
C VAL A 283 0.39 10.36 11.79
N CYS A 284 1.26 9.38 11.67
CA CYS A 284 2.54 9.36 12.37
C CYS A 284 3.58 10.18 11.59
N ALA A 285 3.68 11.46 11.93
CA ALA A 285 4.61 12.39 11.29
C ALA A 285 5.93 12.45 12.06
N PHE A 286 7.05 12.45 11.32
CA PHE A 286 8.35 12.76 11.91
C PHE A 286 8.43 14.25 12.21
N VAL A 287 8.67 14.60 13.47
CA VAL A 287 8.81 15.99 13.93
C VAL A 287 10.25 16.36 14.31
N GLY A 288 11.18 15.40 14.25
CA GLY A 288 12.53 15.60 14.77
C GLY A 288 12.56 15.87 16.28
N ASP A 289 13.72 16.23 16.81
CA ASP A 289 13.91 16.49 18.24
C ASP A 289 13.49 17.93 18.60
N GLU A 290 12.21 18.25 18.45
CA GLU A 290 11.60 19.49 18.96
C GLU A 290 11.67 19.61 20.50
N ARG A 291 12.33 18.67 21.19
CA ARG A 291 12.73 18.82 22.60
C ARG A 291 13.92 19.76 22.81
N SER A 292 14.62 20.17 21.76
CA SER A 292 15.76 21.10 21.86
C SER A 292 15.37 22.58 21.81
N SER A 293 14.12 22.93 21.47
CA SER A 293 13.66 24.33 21.39
C SER A 293 12.88 24.83 22.62
N PHE A 294 12.63 23.96 23.62
CA PHE A 294 11.87 24.31 24.83
C PHE A 294 12.70 24.33 26.13
N VAL A 295 14.02 24.09 26.07
CA VAL A 295 14.89 24.11 27.27
C VAL A 295 15.62 25.44 27.47
N ASP A 296 15.58 26.36 26.49
CA ASP A 296 16.27 27.67 26.58
C ASP A 296 15.35 28.84 27.00
N VAL A 297 14.20 28.57 27.61
CA VAL A 297 13.35 29.63 28.22
C VAL A 297 12.85 29.20 29.60
N LEU A 298 13.77 29.03 30.56
CA LEU A 298 13.53 29.21 32.00
C LEU A 298 14.80 29.69 32.69
#